data_AF-A0A970AYA4-F1
#
_entry.id   AF-A0A970AYA4-F1
#
_cell.length_a   1.000
_cell.length_b   1.000
_cell.length_c   1.000
_cell.angle_alpha   90.00
_cell.angle_beta   90.00
_cell.angle_gamma   90.00
#
_symmetry.space_group_name_H-M   'P 1'
#
loop_
_entity.id
_entity.type
_entity.pdbx_description
1 polymer ?
#
loop_
_entity_poly.entity_id
_entity_poly.type
_entity_poly.pdbx_seq_one_letter_code
_entity_poly.pdbx_strand_id
1 'polypeptide(L)'
;MKSPTPDTSNFCPRKEDVLLRREVDARRLAALGAEQELAAHRRQAATTEREIADIKARLASIPLEIASARSEAATAEASLQQRRVESEARRLQFITAPISGRVASPAGHNRSIDRRGGTVAVILPTNGRLEVELLARPAPSVS
;
A
#
# COMPACT_ATOMS: atom_id res chain seq x y z
N MET A 1 28.37 -101.17 14.59
CA MET A 1 29.03 -99.99 15.19
C MET A 1 27.94 -99.00 15.59
N LYS A 2 27.77 -98.75 16.89
CA LYS A 2 26.68 -97.95 17.46
C LYS A 2 27.26 -96.60 17.86
N SER A 3 26.90 -95.55 17.14
CA SER A 3 27.36 -94.17 17.41
C SER A 3 26.65 -93.60 18.64
N PRO A 4 27.36 -92.90 19.54
CA PRO A 4 26.74 -92.30 20.72
C PRO A 4 26.06 -90.97 20.34
N THR A 5 24.81 -90.80 20.76
CA THR A 5 24.10 -89.52 20.75
C THR A 5 24.64 -88.62 21.86
N PRO A 6 24.96 -87.34 21.61
CA PRO A 6 25.36 -86.43 22.68
C PRO A 6 24.14 -85.97 23.49
N ASP A 7 24.24 -86.11 24.81
CA ASP A 7 23.28 -85.61 25.78
C ASP A 7 23.11 -84.09 25.64
N THR A 8 21.87 -83.66 25.37
CA THR A 8 21.46 -82.24 25.27
C THR A 8 20.89 -81.68 26.58
N SER A 9 21.11 -82.38 27.69
CA SER A 9 20.47 -82.09 28.97
C SER A 9 21.32 -81.21 29.90
N ASN A 10 21.84 -80.05 29.45
CA ASN A 10 22.38 -79.05 30.40
C ASN A 10 22.61 -77.63 29.85
N PHE A 11 21.68 -77.09 29.06
CA PHE A 11 21.69 -75.68 28.68
C PHE A 11 20.42 -74.96 29.17
N CYS A 12 20.25 -74.90 30.48
CA CYS A 12 19.31 -73.95 31.09
C CYS A 12 20.14 -72.83 31.73
N PRO A 13 20.15 -71.60 31.18
CA PRO A 13 20.88 -70.50 31.79
C PRO A 13 20.31 -70.20 33.19
N ARG A 14 21.19 -69.89 34.16
CA ARG A 14 20.74 -69.54 35.53
C ARG A 14 19.81 -68.33 35.46
N LYS A 15 18.73 -68.35 36.23
CA LYS A 15 17.72 -67.28 36.26
C LYS A 15 18.31 -65.89 36.50
N GLU A 16 19.40 -65.81 37.29
CA GLU A 16 20.12 -64.55 37.57
C GLU A 16 20.75 -63.93 36.32
N ASP A 17 21.33 -64.72 35.42
CA ASP A 17 21.97 -64.22 34.20
C ASP A 17 20.95 -63.63 33.21
N VAL A 18 19.74 -64.21 33.18
CA VAL A 18 18.66 -63.74 32.30
C VAL A 18 18.08 -62.41 32.79
N LEU A 19 17.96 -62.24 34.11
CA LEU A 19 17.47 -60.98 34.70
C LEU A 19 18.48 -59.84 34.50
N LEU A 20 19.78 -60.11 34.69
CA LEU A 20 20.83 -59.11 34.51
C LEU A 20 20.91 -58.62 33.04
N ARG A 21 20.80 -59.53 32.07
CA ARG A 21 20.77 -59.19 30.64
C ARG A 21 19.58 -58.30 30.29
N ARG A 22 18.39 -58.61 30.81
CA ARG A 22 17.18 -57.78 30.59
C ARG A 22 17.35 -56.38 31.14
N GLU A 23 18.00 -56.21 32.29
CA GLU A 23 18.22 -54.89 32.86
C GLU A 23 19.23 -54.07 32.04
N VAL A 24 20.30 -54.71 31.54
CA VAL A 24 21.25 -54.06 30.62
C VAL A 24 20.56 -53.65 29.31
N ASP A 25 19.73 -54.52 28.74
CA ASP A 25 18.98 -54.22 27.51
C ASP A 25 17.97 -53.09 27.74
N ALA A 26 17.28 -53.08 28.88
CA ALA A 26 16.37 -51.99 29.26
C ALA A 26 17.10 -50.65 29.39
N ARG A 27 18.29 -50.62 30.02
CA ARG A 27 19.10 -49.40 30.11
C ARG A 27 19.63 -48.94 28.76
N ARG A 28 20.02 -49.87 27.87
CA ARG A 28 20.43 -49.54 26.50
C ARG A 28 19.28 -48.94 25.70
N LEU A 29 18.09 -49.52 25.79
CA LEU A 29 16.90 -48.98 25.15
C LEU A 29 16.54 -47.60 25.68
N ALA A 30 16.64 -47.39 27.00
CA ALA A 30 16.41 -46.08 27.60
C ALA A 30 17.45 -45.03 27.12
N ALA A 31 18.73 -45.40 27.03
CA ALA A 31 19.78 -44.52 26.52
C ALA A 31 19.54 -44.14 25.05
N LEU A 32 19.18 -45.12 24.20
CA LEU A 32 18.82 -44.86 22.80
C LEU A 32 17.58 -43.96 22.67
N GLY A 33 16.58 -44.13 23.55
CA GLY A 33 15.43 -43.24 23.62
C GLY A 33 15.83 -41.80 23.92
N ALA A 34 16.67 -41.60 24.94
CA ALA A 34 17.17 -40.27 25.31
C ALA A 34 18.00 -39.62 24.19
N GLU A 35 18.80 -40.39 23.46
CA GLU A 35 19.55 -39.90 22.30
C GLU A 35 18.63 -39.44 21.16
N GLN A 36 17.56 -40.19 20.90
CA GLN A 36 16.55 -39.83 19.90
C GLN A 36 15.80 -38.54 20.28
N GLU A 37 15.42 -38.41 21.55
CA GLU A 37 14.79 -37.20 22.08
C GLU A 37 15.73 -35.99 21.97
N LEU A 38 17.01 -36.14 22.33
CA LEU A 38 18.01 -35.09 22.17
C LEU A 38 18.17 -34.67 20.70
N ALA A 39 18.19 -35.64 19.78
CA ALA A 39 18.25 -35.37 18.35
C ALA A 39 16.99 -34.68 17.83
N ALA A 40 15.81 -34.98 18.40
CA ALA A 40 14.56 -34.28 18.08
C ALA A 40 14.61 -32.83 18.58
N HIS A 41 15.01 -32.60 19.84
CA HIS A 41 15.14 -31.27 20.41
C HIS A 41 16.17 -30.40 19.68
N ARG A 42 17.30 -30.97 19.26
CA ARG A 42 18.29 -30.24 18.45
C ARG A 42 17.74 -29.79 17.10
N ARG A 43 16.96 -30.66 16.44
CA ARG A 43 16.28 -30.30 15.19
C ARG A 43 15.27 -29.17 15.42
N GLN A 44 14.51 -29.25 16.51
CA GLN A 44 13.54 -28.22 16.86
C GLN A 44 14.24 -26.88 17.16
N ALA A 45 15.33 -26.89 17.92
CA ALA A 45 16.13 -25.70 18.18
C ALA A 45 16.65 -25.04 16.89
N ALA A 46 17.19 -25.84 15.96
CA ALA A 46 17.66 -25.34 14.67
C ALA A 46 16.52 -24.72 13.82
N THR A 47 15.32 -25.32 13.85
CA THR A 47 14.14 -24.74 13.20
C THR A 47 13.77 -23.39 13.83
N THR A 48 13.71 -23.33 15.16
CA THR A 48 13.37 -22.08 15.87
C THR A 48 14.43 -20.99 15.63
N GLU A 49 15.72 -21.33 15.58
CA GLU A 49 16.78 -20.38 15.23
C GLU A 49 16.60 -19.80 13.83
N ARG A 50 16.22 -20.64 12.86
CA ARG A 50 15.91 -20.19 11.50
C ARG A 50 14.70 -19.26 11.48
N GLU A 51 13.63 -19.61 12.17
CA GLU A 51 12.44 -18.75 12.29
C GLU A 51 12.77 -17.40 12.91
N ILE A 52 13.62 -17.37 13.95
CA ILE A 52 14.10 -16.13 14.57
C ILE A 52 14.89 -15.29 13.54
N ALA A 53 15.75 -15.92 12.74
CA ALA A 53 16.53 -15.23 11.72
C ALA A 53 15.61 -14.62 10.64
N ASP A 54 14.60 -15.36 10.19
CA ASP A 54 13.63 -14.90 9.20
C ASP A 54 12.79 -13.73 9.73
N ILE A 55 12.33 -13.81 11.00
CA ILE A 55 11.61 -12.72 11.67
C ILE A 55 12.51 -11.49 11.81
N LYS A 56 13.77 -11.64 12.21
CA LYS A 56 14.72 -10.52 12.31
C LYS A 56 14.95 -9.84 10.96
N ALA A 57 15.10 -10.63 9.89
CA ALA A 57 15.25 -10.09 8.53
C ALA A 57 14.02 -9.27 8.13
N ARG A 58 12.81 -9.77 8.43
CA ARG A 58 11.56 -9.04 8.18
C ARG A 58 11.43 -7.78 9.02
N LEU A 59 11.80 -7.83 10.31
CA LEU A 59 11.81 -6.65 11.16
C LEU A 59 12.77 -5.57 10.65
N ALA A 60 13.87 -5.96 9.99
CA ALA A 60 14.79 -5.02 9.39
C ALA A 60 14.23 -4.34 8.11
N SER A 61 13.25 -4.93 7.42
CA SER A 61 12.62 -4.31 6.24
C SER A 61 11.58 -3.25 6.60
N ILE A 62 10.86 -3.44 7.71
CA ILE A 62 9.76 -2.55 8.14
C ILE A 62 10.17 -1.07 8.23
N PRO A 63 11.32 -0.69 8.82
CA PRO A 63 11.74 0.71 8.86
C PRO A 63 11.97 1.32 7.48
N LEU A 64 12.46 0.53 6.52
CA LEU A 64 12.66 0.96 5.14
C LEU A 64 11.32 1.20 4.45
N GLU A 65 10.37 0.29 4.65
CA GLU A 65 9.00 0.44 4.14
C GLU A 65 8.31 1.67 4.73
N ILE A 66 8.45 1.91 6.04
CA ILE A 66 7.92 3.10 6.71
C ILE A 66 8.58 4.37 6.15
N ALA A 67 9.89 4.37 5.92
CA ALA A 67 10.59 5.51 5.35
C ALA A 67 10.13 5.81 3.91
N SER A 68 9.95 4.77 3.09
CA SER A 68 9.39 4.90 1.73
C SER A 68 7.99 5.51 1.77
N ALA A 69 7.10 4.94 2.59
CA ALA A 69 5.72 5.42 2.73
C ALA A 69 5.66 6.88 3.20
N ARG A 70 6.55 7.30 4.11
CA ARG A 70 6.66 8.70 4.53
C ARG A 70 7.11 9.62 3.40
N SER A 71 8.08 9.20 2.60
CA SER A 71 8.56 9.97 1.44
C SER A 71 7.49 10.12 0.36
N GLU A 72 6.73 9.04 0.10
CA GLU A 72 5.59 9.04 -0.81
C GLU A 72 4.50 9.99 -0.32
N ALA A 73 4.16 9.94 0.97
CA ALA A 73 3.18 10.83 1.58
C ALA A 73 3.61 12.31 1.48
N ALA A 74 4.89 12.62 1.78
CA ALA A 74 5.41 13.99 1.66
C ALA A 74 5.35 14.50 0.21
N THR A 75 5.66 13.64 -0.76
CA THR A 75 5.55 13.99 -2.19
C THR A 75 4.11 14.23 -2.61
N ALA A 76 3.18 13.38 -2.15
CA ALA A 76 1.76 13.55 -2.41
C ALA A 76 1.21 14.84 -1.80
N GLU A 77 1.62 15.18 -0.57
CA GLU A 77 1.24 16.42 0.09
C GLU A 77 1.75 17.64 -0.69
N ALA A 78 3.02 17.65 -1.10
CA ALA A 78 3.59 18.72 -1.91
C ALA A 78 2.83 18.92 -3.23
N SER A 79 2.48 17.82 -3.91
CA SER A 79 1.67 17.83 -5.14
C SER A 79 0.27 18.42 -4.90
N LEU A 80 -0.38 18.06 -3.80
CA LEU A 80 -1.69 18.63 -3.43
C LEU A 80 -1.60 20.12 -3.12
N GLN A 81 -0.57 20.56 -2.41
CA GLN A 81 -0.34 21.98 -2.13
C GLN A 81 -0.13 22.77 -3.42
N GLN A 82 0.67 22.26 -4.35
CA GLN A 82 0.87 22.89 -5.65
C GLN A 82 -0.44 23.02 -6.43
N ARG A 83 -1.25 21.96 -6.49
CA ARG A 83 -2.57 21.99 -7.15
C ARG A 83 -3.52 22.98 -6.49
N ARG A 84 -3.46 23.10 -5.16
CA ARG A 84 -4.25 24.08 -4.40
C ARG A 84 -3.86 25.51 -4.79
N VAL A 85 -2.56 25.82 -4.76
CA VAL A 85 -2.04 27.13 -5.17
C VAL A 85 -2.42 27.46 -6.62
N GLU A 86 -2.28 26.49 -7.54
CA GLU A 86 -2.67 26.68 -8.93
C GLU A 86 -4.19 26.93 -9.07
N SER A 87 -5.01 26.22 -8.29
CA SER A 87 -6.46 26.38 -8.30
C SER A 87 -6.89 27.73 -7.71
N GLU A 88 -6.24 28.19 -6.64
CA GLU A 88 -6.46 29.51 -6.04
C GLU A 88 -6.04 30.63 -7.01
N ALA A 89 -4.90 30.48 -7.70
CA ALA A 89 -4.47 31.41 -8.73
C ALA A 89 -5.45 31.50 -9.92
N ARG A 90 -6.09 30.39 -10.30
CA ARG A 90 -7.15 30.39 -11.33
C ARG A 90 -8.45 31.05 -10.85
N ARG A 91 -8.79 30.95 -9.56
CA ARG A 91 -10.02 31.55 -8.98
C ARG A 91 -9.96 33.07 -8.86
N LEU A 92 -8.78 33.66 -8.68
CA LEU A 92 -8.59 35.10 -8.44
C LEU A 92 -8.37 35.93 -9.71
N GLN A 93 -8.66 35.41 -10.90
CA GLN A 93 -8.57 36.18 -12.14
C GLN A 93 -9.72 37.21 -12.23
N PHE A 94 -9.56 38.33 -11.53
CA PHE A 94 -10.40 39.50 -11.71
C PHE A 94 -10.06 40.16 -13.06
N ILE A 95 -11.04 40.28 -13.93
CA ILE A 95 -10.92 41.08 -15.15
C ILE A 95 -11.31 42.52 -14.77
N THR A 96 -10.31 43.38 -14.58
CA THR A 96 -10.54 44.82 -14.36
C THR A 96 -10.70 45.54 -15.69
N ALA A 97 -11.65 46.46 -15.77
CA ALA A 97 -11.84 47.33 -16.92
C ALA A 97 -10.57 48.16 -17.20
N PRO A 98 -10.00 48.13 -18.42
CA PRO A 98 -8.81 48.93 -18.75
C PRO A 98 -9.13 50.43 -18.90
N ILE A 99 -10.40 50.78 -19.09
CA ILE A 99 -10.87 52.15 -19.25
C ILE A 99 -12.04 52.43 -18.32
N SER A 100 -12.12 53.66 -17.81
CA SER A 100 -13.31 54.15 -17.11
C SER A 100 -14.45 54.36 -18.12
N GLY A 101 -15.61 53.76 -17.86
CA GLY A 101 -16.74 53.84 -18.78
C GLY A 101 -18.00 53.16 -18.23
N ARG A 102 -19.10 53.25 -18.99
CA ARG A 102 -20.37 52.59 -18.68
C ARG A 102 -20.41 51.20 -19.30
N VAL A 103 -20.87 50.20 -18.55
CA VAL A 103 -21.07 48.82 -19.04
C VAL A 103 -22.42 48.76 -19.75
N ALA A 104 -22.45 48.55 -21.07
CA ALA A 104 -23.69 48.54 -21.85
C ALA A 104 -24.40 47.18 -21.91
N SER A 105 -23.66 46.08 -21.73
CA SER A 105 -24.26 44.74 -21.69
C SER A 105 -23.34 43.80 -20.94
N PRO A 106 -23.63 43.49 -19.67
CA PRO A 106 -22.97 42.38 -18.99
C PRO A 106 -23.49 41.07 -19.59
N ALA A 107 -22.61 40.23 -20.14
CA ALA A 107 -23.01 38.92 -20.60
C ALA A 107 -23.35 38.03 -19.39
N GLY A 108 -24.64 37.91 -19.08
CA GLY A 108 -25.23 36.86 -18.24
C GLY A 108 -24.63 36.70 -16.83
N HIS A 109 -25.34 37.22 -15.82
CA HIS A 109 -25.14 36.81 -14.42
C HIS A 109 -25.50 35.31 -14.30
N ASN A 110 -24.55 34.40 -14.55
CA ASN A 110 -24.50 32.95 -14.26
C ASN A 110 -24.02 32.04 -15.42
N ARG A 111 -23.69 32.55 -16.61
CA ARG A 111 -23.34 31.66 -17.73
C ARG A 111 -21.84 31.37 -17.73
N SER A 112 -21.46 30.09 -17.72
CA SER A 112 -20.08 29.67 -17.98
C SER A 112 -19.67 30.15 -19.37
N ILE A 113 -18.63 30.99 -19.43
CA ILE A 113 -18.07 31.46 -20.68
C ILE A 113 -17.16 30.34 -21.21
N ASP A 114 -17.80 29.40 -21.90
CA ASP A 114 -17.22 28.11 -22.28
C ASP A 114 -16.18 28.20 -23.42
N ARG A 115 -15.81 29.42 -23.84
CA ARG A 115 -14.83 29.66 -24.92
C ARG A 115 -13.79 30.69 -24.50
N ARG A 116 -12.52 30.32 -24.63
CA ARG A 116 -11.39 31.26 -24.64
C ARG A 116 -11.66 32.34 -25.70
N GLY A 117 -11.77 33.60 -25.30
CA GLY A 117 -12.05 34.73 -26.20
C GLY A 117 -13.52 35.15 -26.31
N GLY A 118 -14.43 34.62 -25.49
CA GLY A 118 -15.80 35.12 -25.42
C GLY A 118 -15.89 36.53 -24.81
N THR A 119 -16.64 37.44 -25.43
CA THR A 119 -16.87 38.79 -24.92
C THR A 119 -17.66 38.73 -23.60
N VAL A 120 -17.04 39.17 -22.51
CA VAL A 120 -17.63 39.17 -21.15
C VAL A 120 -18.48 40.41 -20.89
N ALA A 121 -18.02 41.57 -21.36
CA ALA A 121 -18.71 42.85 -21.24
C ALA A 121 -18.18 43.85 -22.27
N VAL A 122 -19.04 44.77 -22.71
CA VAL A 122 -18.65 45.92 -23.55
C VAL A 122 -18.68 47.18 -22.69
N ILE A 123 -17.56 47.91 -22.66
CA ILE A 123 -17.37 49.14 -21.88
C ILE A 123 -17.34 50.33 -22.84
N LEU A 124 -18.27 51.26 -22.65
CA LEU A 124 -18.33 52.50 -23.44
C LEU A 124 -17.66 53.63 -22.65
N PRO A 125 -16.62 54.28 -23.20
CA PRO A 125 -15.98 55.40 -22.53
C PRO A 125 -16.96 56.57 -22.37
N THR A 126 -16.97 57.18 -21.19
CA THR A 126 -17.87 58.30 -20.84
C THR A 126 -17.62 59.58 -21.64
N ASN A 127 -16.50 59.64 -22.36
CA ASN A 127 -16.04 60.82 -23.11
C ASN A 127 -16.18 60.64 -24.63
N GLY A 128 -16.72 59.50 -25.09
CA GLY A 128 -16.98 59.25 -26.51
C GLY A 128 -18.35 59.80 -26.91
N ARG A 129 -18.42 60.63 -27.97
CA ARG A 129 -19.69 61.08 -28.53
C ARG A 129 -20.45 59.86 -29.09
N LEU A 130 -21.62 59.58 -28.52
CA LEU A 130 -22.55 58.55 -29.00
C LEU A 130 -23.37 59.14 -30.15
N GLU A 131 -23.06 58.77 -31.38
CA GLU A 131 -23.93 58.98 -32.54
C GLU A 131 -24.86 57.77 -32.66
N VAL A 132 -26.16 57.99 -32.44
CA VAL A 132 -27.18 56.94 -32.58
C VAL A 132 -27.90 57.19 -33.90
N GLU A 133 -27.63 56.34 -34.90
CA GLU A 133 -28.41 56.31 -36.13
C GLU A 133 -29.67 55.46 -35.88
N LEU A 134 -30.82 56.12 -35.81
CA LEU A 134 -32.11 55.49 -35.53
C LEU A 134 -32.79 55.11 -36.85
N LEU A 135 -32.60 53.88 -37.32
CA LEU A 135 -33.34 53.35 -38.47
C LEU A 135 -34.78 52.97 -38.05
N ALA A 136 -35.73 53.89 -38.26
CA ALA A 136 -37.15 53.58 -38.14
C ALA A 136 -37.64 52.81 -39.39
N ARG A 137 -38.19 51.61 -39.18
CA ARG A 137 -38.88 50.85 -40.24
C ARG A 137 -40.18 51.57 -40.62
N PRO A 138 -40.43 51.92 -41.90
CA PRO A 138 -41.70 52.51 -42.29
C PRO A 138 -42.85 51.50 -42.14
N ALA A 139 -43.96 51.95 -41.55
CA ALA A 139 -45.16 51.15 -41.32
C ALA A 139 -45.84 50.74 -42.64
N PRO A 140 -46.45 49.55 -42.75
CA PRO A 140 -47.16 49.15 -43.95
C PRO A 140 -48.49 49.91 -44.06
N SER A 141 -48.71 50.58 -45.20
CA SER A 141 -49.99 51.17 -45.57
C SER A 141 -51.02 50.06 -45.84
N VAL A 142 -52.08 50.01 -45.04
CA VAL A 142 -53.24 49.14 -45.27
C VAL A 142 -54.12 49.81 -46.33
N SER A 143 -54.35 49.12 -47.45
CA SER A 143 -55.32 49.46 -48.49
C SER A 143 -56.67 48.83 -48.21
#